data_AF-A0AAW0GHK8-F1
#
_entry.id   AF-A0AAW0GHK8-F1
#
_cell.length_a   1.000
_cell.length_b   1.000
_cell.length_c   1.000
_cell.angle_alpha   90.00
_cell.angle_beta   90.00
_cell.angle_gamma   90.00
#
_symmetry.space_group_name_H-M   'P 1'
#
loop_
_entity.id
_entity.type
_entity.pdbx_description
1 polymer ?
#
loop_
_entity_poly.entity_id
_entity_poly.type
_entity_poly.pdbx_seq_one_letter_code
_entity_poly.pdbx_strand_id
1 'polypeptide(L)'
;MTLHTSANCNMPASRTMTGTATGNNCDVNTSGNTGCGVQAPTANSYGPAFNAAGGGFYAMERTSTFVKVWFWTRNGNVPSDVRNGGSTVNTDAWGTPTAFFPNTNCDLASHFGPNEIVINLTFCGDWAGQASIFNGAGCPGDCATFVNNNPSAFTNAFWDIAAVRVYT
;
A
#
# COMPACT_ATOMS: atom_id res chain seq x y z
N MET A 1 -0.03 3.15 -1.71
CA MET A 1 0.09 1.97 -2.59
C MET A 1 0.98 2.38 -3.74
N THR A 2 2.06 1.65 -4.02
CA THR A 2 3.13 2.15 -4.88
C THR A 2 3.74 1.00 -5.66
N LEU A 3 4.06 1.22 -6.93
CA LEU A 3 4.91 0.31 -7.70
C LEU A 3 6.31 0.89 -7.87
N HIS A 4 7.30 0.01 -7.80
CA HIS A 4 8.71 0.28 -8.01
C HIS A 4 9.19 -0.67 -9.10
N THR A 5 9.75 -0.14 -10.18
CA THR A 5 10.15 -0.92 -11.36
C THR A 5 11.52 -0.46 -11.86
N SER A 6 12.04 -1.21 -12.84
CA SER A 6 13.08 -0.72 -13.74
C SER A 6 12.53 0.38 -14.69
N ALA A 7 13.42 0.90 -15.55
CA ALA A 7 13.12 1.97 -16.50
C ALA A 7 11.94 1.68 -17.43
N ASN A 8 11.30 2.73 -17.93
CA ASN A 8 10.19 2.70 -18.91
C ASN A 8 8.83 2.22 -18.39
N CYS A 9 8.53 2.49 -17.12
CA CYS A 9 7.20 2.27 -16.56
C CYS A 9 6.63 3.56 -15.97
N ASN A 10 5.64 4.14 -16.66
CA ASN A 10 4.89 5.30 -16.20
C ASN A 10 3.40 5.01 -16.13
N MET A 11 2.74 5.62 -15.16
CA MET A 11 1.29 5.60 -15.05
C MET A 11 0.66 6.78 -15.79
N PRO A 12 -0.51 6.60 -16.44
CA PRO A 12 -1.24 7.72 -17.01
C PRO A 12 -1.74 8.66 -15.91
N ALA A 13 -1.84 9.95 -16.25
CA ALA A 13 -2.22 10.99 -15.30
C ALA A 13 -3.64 10.81 -14.75
N SER A 14 -4.57 10.29 -15.57
CA SER A 14 -5.94 9.98 -15.18
C SER A 14 -6.18 8.47 -15.26
N ARG A 15 -6.77 7.93 -14.19
CA ARG A 15 -7.03 6.50 -13.98
C ARG A 15 -8.33 6.36 -13.21
N THR A 16 -9.14 5.36 -13.55
CA THR A 16 -10.38 5.06 -12.83
C THR A 16 -10.07 4.39 -11.48
N MET A 17 -9.84 5.22 -10.46
CA MET A 17 -9.54 4.81 -9.08
C MET A 17 -10.10 5.83 -8.09
N THR A 18 -10.30 5.43 -6.84
CA THR A 18 -10.80 6.34 -5.79
C THR A 18 -9.69 7.11 -5.07
N GLY A 19 -8.45 6.63 -5.13
CA GLY A 19 -7.29 7.31 -4.56
C GLY A 19 -6.69 8.39 -5.47
N THR A 20 -5.75 9.14 -4.91
CA THR A 20 -5.05 10.24 -5.61
C THR A 20 -3.64 9.82 -5.95
N ALA A 21 -3.24 9.97 -7.23
CA ALA A 21 -1.85 9.75 -7.65
C ALA A 21 -0.92 10.78 -6.99
N THR A 22 0.15 10.33 -6.35
CA THR A 22 1.21 11.20 -5.79
C THR A 22 2.46 11.20 -6.66
N GLY A 23 2.60 10.22 -7.55
CA GLY A 23 3.65 10.12 -8.54
C GLY A 23 3.26 9.14 -9.64
N ASN A 24 3.69 9.41 -10.87
CA ASN A 24 3.38 8.57 -12.02
C ASN A 24 4.59 7.80 -12.55
N ASN A 25 5.82 8.17 -12.20
CA ASN A 25 7.03 7.46 -12.62
C ASN A 25 7.35 6.31 -11.66
N CYS A 26 7.26 5.07 -12.15
CA CYS A 26 7.53 3.88 -11.35
C CYS A 26 9.02 3.49 -11.35
N ASP A 27 9.82 4.02 -12.27
CA ASP A 27 11.24 3.72 -12.39
C ASP A 27 12.02 4.28 -11.20
N VAL A 28 12.59 3.40 -10.39
CA VAL A 28 13.34 3.78 -9.18
C VAL A 28 14.63 4.52 -9.50
N ASN A 29 15.22 4.30 -10.68
CA ASN A 29 16.51 4.90 -11.06
C ASN A 29 16.37 6.39 -11.36
N THR A 30 15.19 6.83 -11.80
CA THR A 30 14.91 8.22 -12.17
C THR A 30 13.98 8.93 -11.18
N SER A 31 13.22 8.19 -10.38
CA SER A 31 12.33 8.74 -9.35
C SER A 31 12.97 8.86 -7.96
N GLY A 32 14.23 8.47 -7.79
CA GLY A 32 14.89 8.43 -6.47
C GLY A 32 14.23 7.43 -5.53
N ASN A 33 13.82 6.28 -6.07
CA ASN A 33 13.08 5.23 -5.37
C ASN A 33 11.73 5.66 -4.75
N THR A 34 11.13 6.78 -5.19
CA THR A 34 9.77 7.15 -4.74
C THR A 34 8.70 6.26 -5.37
N GLY A 35 8.92 5.81 -6.61
CA GLY A 35 7.97 5.00 -7.36
C GLY A 35 6.68 5.74 -7.73
N CYS A 36 5.76 5.04 -8.38
CA CYS A 36 4.48 5.62 -8.78
C CYS A 36 3.42 5.35 -7.71
N GLY A 37 3.24 6.34 -6.82
CA GLY A 37 2.37 6.22 -5.65
C GLY A 37 0.92 6.63 -5.90
N VAL A 38 0.02 5.98 -5.16
CA VAL A 38 -1.38 6.37 -4.99
C VAL A 38 -1.69 6.41 -3.49
N GLN A 39 -2.25 7.53 -3.04
CA GLN A 39 -2.74 7.76 -1.69
C GLN A 39 -4.22 7.38 -1.61
N ALA A 40 -4.59 6.58 -0.59
CA ALA A 40 -5.98 6.23 -0.34
C ALA A 40 -6.79 7.48 0.07
N PRO A 41 -8.10 7.55 -0.25
CA PRO A 41 -8.89 8.75 -0.03
C PRO A 41 -9.38 8.93 1.42
N THR A 42 -9.09 7.98 2.31
CA THR A 42 -9.68 7.93 3.67
C THR A 42 -8.58 7.76 4.72
N ALA A 43 -8.69 8.49 5.82
CA ALA A 43 -7.70 8.43 6.90
C ALA A 43 -7.64 7.05 7.57
N ASN A 44 -8.77 6.35 7.66
CA ASN A 44 -8.86 5.02 8.27
C ASN A 44 -8.27 3.89 7.40
N SER A 45 -7.56 4.21 6.32
CA SER A 45 -6.79 3.23 5.55
C SER A 45 -5.44 2.88 6.18
N TYR A 46 -4.93 3.68 7.11
CA TYR A 46 -3.62 3.44 7.70
C TYR A 46 -3.50 3.92 9.16
N GLY A 47 -2.54 3.35 9.89
CA GLY A 47 -2.08 3.84 11.18
C GLY A 47 -3.15 3.89 12.28
N PRO A 48 -3.09 4.88 13.20
CA PRO A 48 -4.02 4.96 14.32
C PRO A 48 -5.50 5.02 13.93
N ALA A 49 -5.83 5.68 12.82
CA ALA A 49 -7.21 5.76 12.34
C ALA A 49 -7.72 4.41 11.80
N PHE A 50 -6.84 3.61 11.17
CA PHE A 50 -7.16 2.22 10.79
C PHE A 50 -7.39 1.35 12.02
N ASN A 51 -6.52 1.45 13.03
CA ASN A 51 -6.66 0.70 14.28
C ASN A 51 -7.95 1.04 15.02
N ALA A 52 -8.27 2.34 15.14
CA ALA A 52 -9.51 2.82 15.76
C ALA A 52 -10.77 2.34 15.02
N ALA A 53 -10.69 2.10 13.71
CA ALA A 53 -11.77 1.53 12.91
C ALA A 53 -11.87 -0.02 12.98
N GLY A 54 -11.02 -0.68 13.78
CA GLY A 54 -10.94 -2.15 13.85
C GLY A 54 -10.24 -2.80 12.65
N GLY A 55 -9.44 -2.00 11.94
CA GLY A 55 -8.73 -2.38 10.73
C GLY A 55 -9.63 -2.51 9.50
N GLY A 56 -9.33 -3.49 8.66
CA GLY A 56 -10.04 -3.68 7.40
C GLY A 56 -9.44 -4.77 6.54
N PHE A 57 -9.73 -4.68 5.25
CA PHE A 57 -9.32 -5.62 4.23
C PHE A 57 -8.55 -4.87 3.15
N TYR A 58 -7.37 -5.39 2.83
CA TYR A 58 -6.63 -5.03 1.63
C TYR A 58 -6.68 -6.21 0.68
N ALA A 59 -7.03 -5.95 -0.58
CA ALA A 59 -6.92 -6.93 -1.66
C ALA A 59 -6.11 -6.34 -2.81
N MET A 60 -5.31 -7.18 -3.44
CA MET A 60 -4.53 -6.82 -4.61
C MET A 60 -4.78 -7.85 -5.71
N GLU A 61 -5.15 -7.36 -6.89
CA GLU A 61 -5.27 -8.16 -8.11
C GLU A 61 -4.14 -7.75 -9.04
N ARG A 62 -3.38 -8.73 -9.51
CA ARG A 62 -2.32 -8.51 -10.47
C ARG A 62 -2.51 -9.44 -11.66
N THR A 63 -2.46 -8.85 -12.84
CA THR A 63 -2.45 -9.55 -14.12
C THR A 63 -1.24 -9.08 -14.93
N SER A 64 -1.10 -9.57 -16.18
CA SER A 64 -0.12 -9.03 -17.12
C SER A 64 -0.46 -7.61 -17.62
N THR A 65 -1.70 -7.15 -17.43
CA THR A 65 -2.19 -5.89 -17.99
C THR A 65 -2.52 -4.82 -16.95
N PHE A 66 -2.64 -5.19 -15.67
CA PHE A 66 -2.83 -4.23 -14.59
C PHE A 66 -2.43 -4.76 -13.21
N VAL A 67 -2.24 -3.82 -12.28
CA VAL A 67 -2.32 -4.06 -10.84
C VAL A 67 -3.42 -3.17 -10.27
N LYS A 68 -4.31 -3.75 -9.46
CA LYS A 68 -5.35 -3.02 -8.73
C LYS A 68 -5.22 -3.32 -7.24
N VAL A 69 -5.47 -2.31 -6.40
CA VAL A 69 -5.53 -2.46 -4.95
C VAL A 69 -6.83 -1.87 -4.45
N TRP A 70 -7.53 -2.59 -3.58
CA TRP A 70 -8.71 -2.13 -2.86
C TRP A 70 -8.42 -2.09 -1.37
N PHE A 71 -8.99 -1.09 -0.72
CA PHE A 71 -9.12 -1.01 0.73
C PHE A 71 -10.59 -0.91 1.10
N TRP A 72 -11.02 -1.75 2.05
CA TRP A 72 -12.30 -1.61 2.72
C TRP A 72 -12.10 -1.59 4.23
N THR A 73 -12.63 -0.58 4.91
CA THR A 73 -12.67 -0.54 6.37
C THR A 73 -13.52 -1.69 6.93
N ARG A 74 -13.21 -2.19 8.13
CA ARG A 74 -13.82 -3.38 8.76
C ARG A 74 -15.36 -3.44 8.63
N ASN A 75 -16.01 -2.32 8.90
CA ASN A 75 -17.46 -2.17 8.94
C ASN A 75 -18.04 -1.52 7.67
N GLY A 76 -17.23 -1.40 6.61
CA GLY A 76 -17.67 -0.87 5.32
C GLY A 76 -18.36 -1.92 4.44
N ASN A 77 -18.68 -1.50 3.22
CA ASN A 77 -19.23 -2.34 2.17
C ASN A 77 -18.15 -3.26 1.57
N VAL A 78 -17.69 -4.21 2.37
CA VAL A 78 -16.71 -5.24 1.97
C VAL A 78 -17.46 -6.32 1.16
N PRO A 79 -17.00 -6.68 -0.06
CA PRO A 79 -17.52 -7.81 -0.81
C PRO A 79 -17.54 -9.11 0.01
N SER A 80 -18.54 -9.95 -0.18
CA SER A 80 -18.75 -11.15 0.65
C SER A 80 -17.64 -12.19 0.49
N ASP A 81 -17.08 -12.33 -0.71
CA ASP A 81 -15.96 -13.22 -1.01
C ASP A 81 -14.67 -12.75 -0.32
N VAL A 82 -14.44 -11.44 -0.22
CA VAL A 82 -13.35 -10.84 0.58
C VAL A 82 -13.59 -11.04 2.07
N ARG A 83 -14.78 -10.68 2.57
CA ARG A 83 -15.11 -10.70 4.01
C ARG A 83 -15.01 -12.12 4.59
N ASN A 84 -15.51 -13.11 3.87
CA ASN A 84 -15.60 -14.48 4.35
C ASN A 84 -14.44 -15.36 3.88
N GLY A 85 -13.58 -14.87 2.97
CA GLY A 85 -12.53 -15.67 2.37
C GLY A 85 -13.09 -16.80 1.52
N GLY A 86 -13.93 -16.45 0.55
CA GLY A 86 -14.59 -17.40 -0.35
C GLY A 86 -13.58 -18.27 -1.10
N SER A 87 -13.93 -19.52 -1.39
CA SER A 87 -13.11 -20.43 -2.21
C SER A 87 -12.97 -19.98 -3.66
N THR A 88 -13.86 -19.09 -4.10
CA THR A 88 -13.82 -18.38 -5.38
C THR A 88 -13.99 -16.89 -5.12
N VAL A 89 -13.37 -16.07 -5.97
CA VAL A 89 -13.43 -14.60 -5.91
C VAL A 89 -13.83 -14.05 -7.26
N ASN A 90 -14.57 -12.94 -7.27
CA ASN A 90 -14.93 -12.22 -8.49
C ASN A 90 -14.56 -10.73 -8.36
N THR A 91 -13.39 -10.38 -8.87
CA THR A 91 -12.83 -9.03 -8.80
C THR A 91 -13.64 -8.00 -9.62
N ASP A 92 -14.41 -8.43 -10.62
CA ASP A 92 -15.30 -7.54 -11.38
C ASP A 92 -16.45 -7.00 -10.53
N ALA A 93 -16.83 -7.72 -9.46
CA ALA A 93 -17.88 -7.32 -8.53
C ALA A 93 -17.38 -6.41 -7.39
N TRP A 94 -16.08 -6.12 -7.30
CA TRP A 94 -15.47 -5.36 -6.20
C TRP A 94 -15.56 -3.84 -6.37
N GLY A 95 -16.04 -3.37 -7.53
CA GLY A 95 -16.18 -1.96 -7.84
C GLY A 95 -14.85 -1.25 -8.10
N THR A 96 -14.87 0.09 -8.05
CA THR A 96 -13.69 0.91 -8.38
C THR A 96 -12.55 0.69 -7.38
N PRO A 97 -11.33 0.37 -7.84
CA PRO A 97 -10.18 0.16 -6.96
C PRO A 97 -9.72 1.44 -6.26
N THR A 98 -9.08 1.28 -5.10
CA THR A 98 -8.41 2.39 -4.41
C THR A 98 -7.20 2.88 -5.19
N ALA A 99 -6.41 1.96 -5.74
CA ALA A 99 -5.31 2.28 -6.63
C ALA A 99 -5.39 1.42 -7.89
N PHE A 100 -5.18 2.03 -9.05
CA PHE A 100 -5.15 1.34 -10.33
C PHE A 100 -3.84 1.65 -11.04
N PHE A 101 -3.15 0.63 -11.50
CA PHE A 101 -1.91 0.72 -12.28
C PHE A 101 -2.12 -0.03 -13.59
N PRO A 102 -2.61 0.64 -14.66
CA PRO A 102 -2.80 0.03 -15.97
C PRO A 102 -1.47 -0.11 -16.72
N ASN A 103 -1.45 -0.96 -17.75
CA ASN A 103 -0.29 -1.11 -18.64
C ASN A 103 -0.18 -0.05 -19.76
N THR A 104 -0.95 1.05 -19.70
CA THR A 104 -1.04 2.06 -20.78
C THR A 104 0.33 2.62 -21.20
N ASN A 105 1.21 2.89 -20.24
CA ASN A 105 2.56 3.39 -20.46
C ASN A 105 3.60 2.60 -19.63
N CYS A 106 3.30 1.34 -19.35
CA CYS A 106 4.15 0.45 -18.57
C CYS A 106 3.85 -1.01 -18.92
N ASP A 107 4.84 -1.73 -19.45
CA ASP A 107 4.68 -3.16 -19.71
C ASP A 107 4.86 -3.98 -18.42
N LEU A 108 3.77 -4.12 -17.66
CA LEU A 108 3.79 -4.79 -16.36
C LEU A 108 4.28 -6.23 -16.43
N ALA A 109 4.07 -6.92 -17.55
CA ALA A 109 4.51 -8.30 -17.73
C ALA A 109 6.04 -8.44 -17.80
N SER A 110 6.75 -7.45 -18.33
CA SER A 110 8.21 -7.44 -18.34
C SER A 110 8.84 -6.89 -17.05
N HIS A 111 8.10 -6.09 -16.28
CA HIS A 111 8.60 -5.54 -15.02
C HIS A 111 8.44 -6.45 -13.82
N PHE A 112 7.46 -7.36 -13.82
CA PHE A 112 7.17 -8.19 -12.66
C PHE A 112 7.17 -9.68 -13.00
N GLY A 113 8.14 -10.40 -12.44
CA GLY A 113 8.15 -11.87 -12.39
C GLY A 113 7.43 -12.43 -11.16
N PRO A 114 7.69 -13.69 -10.77
CA PRO A 114 7.23 -14.23 -9.49
C PRO A 114 7.70 -13.34 -8.33
N ASN A 115 6.79 -12.99 -7.42
CA ASN A 115 7.10 -12.21 -6.23
C ASN A 115 6.69 -12.97 -4.97
N GLU A 116 7.41 -12.70 -3.89
CA GLU A 116 7.06 -13.15 -2.54
C GLU A 116 6.22 -12.09 -1.83
N ILE A 117 5.31 -12.54 -0.96
CA ILE A 117 4.58 -11.67 -0.06
C ILE A 117 5.43 -11.44 1.19
N VAL A 118 5.76 -10.18 1.47
CA VAL A 118 6.53 -9.77 2.65
C VAL A 118 5.66 -8.91 3.55
N ILE A 119 5.63 -9.24 4.84
CA ILE A 119 5.00 -8.44 5.90
C ILE A 119 6.08 -8.19 6.94
N ASN A 120 6.43 -6.93 7.16
CA ASN A 120 7.49 -6.56 8.09
C ASN A 120 7.12 -5.32 8.91
N LEU A 121 7.92 -5.06 9.93
CA LEU A 121 7.94 -3.82 10.70
C LEU A 121 9.40 -3.43 10.87
N THR A 122 9.75 -2.21 10.48
CA THR A 122 11.08 -1.63 10.66
C THR A 122 10.95 -0.25 11.27
N PHE A 123 12.04 0.29 11.79
CA PHE A 123 12.07 1.63 12.39
C PHE A 123 13.08 2.51 11.67
N CYS A 124 12.75 3.79 11.58
CA CYS A 124 13.62 4.81 10.97
C CYS A 124 14.01 4.48 9.52
N GLY A 125 15.31 4.28 9.26
CA GLY A 125 15.84 3.96 7.95
C GLY A 125 15.66 5.08 6.92
N ASP A 126 15.78 4.69 5.65
CA ASP A 126 15.89 5.60 4.51
C ASP A 126 14.65 6.47 4.31
N TRP A 127 13.50 6.09 4.88
CA TRP A 127 12.27 6.86 4.79
C TRP A 127 11.88 7.47 6.14
N ALA A 128 11.45 6.66 7.11
CA ALA A 128 10.91 7.17 8.37
C ALA A 128 11.98 7.80 9.28
N GLY A 129 13.27 7.53 9.03
CA GLY A 129 14.39 8.09 9.79
C GLY A 129 14.83 9.47 9.33
N GLN A 130 14.36 9.93 8.16
CA GLN A 130 14.70 11.27 7.68
C GLN A 130 14.11 12.33 8.64
N ALA A 131 14.95 13.25 9.13
CA ALA A 131 14.53 14.25 10.10
C ALA A 131 13.35 15.12 9.63
N SER A 132 13.28 15.45 8.33
CA SER A 132 12.15 16.21 7.75
C SER A 132 10.83 15.46 7.83
N ILE A 133 10.86 14.12 7.71
CA ILE A 133 9.67 13.27 7.73
C ILE A 133 9.29 12.94 9.17
N PHE A 134 10.26 12.53 10.00
CA PHE A 134 10.04 12.22 11.40
C PHE A 134 9.52 13.44 12.18
N ASN A 135 10.20 14.58 12.08
CA ASN A 135 9.79 15.80 12.77
C ASN A 135 8.57 16.45 12.12
N GLY A 136 8.42 16.32 10.79
CA GLY A 136 7.22 16.77 10.07
C GLY A 136 5.95 16.02 10.49
N ALA A 137 6.08 14.78 10.96
CA ALA A 137 4.99 14.02 11.58
C ALA A 137 4.71 14.42 13.06
N GLY A 138 5.47 15.36 13.62
CA GLY A 138 5.34 15.81 15.01
C GLY A 138 6.10 14.96 16.02
N CYS A 139 6.97 14.04 15.57
CA CYS A 139 7.80 13.26 16.48
C CYS A 139 8.98 14.11 17.02
N PRO A 140 9.41 13.90 18.28
CA PRO A 140 10.46 14.72 18.88
C PRO A 140 11.87 14.16 18.61
N GLY A 141 12.82 15.06 18.33
CA GLY A 141 14.25 14.75 18.32
C GLY A 141 14.69 13.94 17.10
N ASP A 142 15.56 12.95 17.33
CA ASP A 142 16.07 12.04 16.31
C ASP A 142 15.37 10.68 16.39
N CYS A 143 15.08 10.07 15.23
CA CYS A 143 14.33 8.82 15.16
C CYS A 143 15.05 7.67 15.89
N ALA A 144 16.35 7.48 15.66
CA ALA A 144 17.09 6.38 16.28
C ALA A 144 17.16 6.55 17.80
N THR A 145 17.37 7.78 18.26
CA THR A 145 17.34 8.11 19.70
C THR A 145 15.96 7.84 20.31
N PHE A 146 14.89 8.23 19.63
CA PHE A 146 13.53 7.98 20.10
C PHE A 146 13.25 6.47 20.23
N VAL A 147 13.60 5.69 19.20
CA VAL A 147 13.41 4.23 19.20
C VAL A 147 14.18 3.56 20.34
N ASN A 148 15.45 3.92 20.54
CA ASN A 148 16.30 3.32 21.57
C ASN A 148 15.80 3.59 23.00
N ASN A 149 15.27 4.80 23.24
CA ASN A 149 14.99 5.28 24.59
C ASN A 149 13.51 5.18 25.01
N ASN A 150 12.60 4.83 24.10
CA ASN A 150 11.16 4.81 24.38
C ASN A 150 10.51 3.45 24.05
N PRO A 151 10.97 2.32 24.64
CA PRO A 151 10.43 0.99 24.31
C PRO A 151 8.92 0.87 24.56
N SER A 152 8.39 1.56 25.58
CA SER A 152 6.96 1.57 25.90
C SER A 152 6.09 2.24 24.83
N ALA A 153 6.66 3.11 23.98
CA ALA A 153 5.93 3.76 22.87
C ALA A 153 5.56 2.77 21.75
N PHE A 154 6.19 1.60 21.71
CA PHE A 154 5.99 0.59 20.66
C PHE A 154 5.06 -0.55 21.07
N THR A 155 4.35 -0.42 22.19
CA THR A 155 3.33 -1.41 22.64
C THR A 155 2.24 -1.66 21.60
N ASN A 156 1.95 -0.67 20.74
CA ASN A 156 0.99 -0.79 19.63
C ASN A 156 1.66 -0.95 18.26
N ALA A 157 2.95 -1.24 18.20
CA ALA A 157 3.69 -1.49 16.95
C ALA A 157 3.70 -2.99 16.63
N PHE A 158 2.55 -3.53 16.24
CA PHE A 158 2.40 -4.94 15.86
C PHE A 158 1.41 -5.09 14.70
N TRP A 159 1.48 -6.25 14.04
CA TRP A 159 0.46 -6.70 13.11
C TRP A 159 -0.43 -7.74 13.79
N ASP A 160 -1.74 -7.55 13.73
CA ASP A 160 -2.73 -8.58 14.05
C ASP A 160 -3.49 -8.93 12.77
N ILE A 161 -3.13 -10.07 12.18
CA ILE A 161 -3.57 -10.51 10.86
C ILE A 161 -4.44 -11.75 11.01
N ALA A 162 -5.73 -11.60 10.70
CA ALA A 162 -6.68 -12.69 10.75
C ALA A 162 -6.42 -13.75 9.67
N ALA A 163 -6.08 -13.34 8.44
CA ALA A 163 -5.78 -14.24 7.34
C ALA A 163 -5.06 -13.53 6.19
N VAL A 164 -4.22 -14.29 5.48
CA VAL A 164 -3.73 -13.96 4.14
C VAL A 164 -4.17 -15.09 3.21
N ARG A 165 -4.83 -14.75 2.09
CA ARG A 165 -5.34 -15.71 1.12
C ARG A 165 -4.88 -15.32 -0.28
N VAL A 166 -4.51 -16.30 -1.08
CA VAL A 166 -4.04 -16.13 -2.47
C VAL A 166 -4.94 -16.96 -3.39
N TYR A 167 -5.33 -16.37 -4.52
CA TYR A 167 -6.14 -17.00 -5.56
C TYR A 167 -5.40 -16.87 -6.89
N THR A 168 -5.56 -17.84 -7.79
CA THR A 168 -4.90 -17.93 -9.10
C THR A 168 -5.84 -18.40 -10.17
#